data_AF-A0A397BZC3-F1
#
_entry.id   AF-A0A397BZC3-F1
#
_cell.length_a   1.000
_cell.length_b   1.000
_cell.length_c   1.000
_cell.angle_alpha   90.00
_cell.angle_beta   90.00
_cell.angle_gamma   90.00
#
_symmetry.space_group_name_H-M   'P 1'
#
loop_
_entity.id
_entity.type
_entity.pdbx_description
1 polymer ?
#
loop_
_entity_poly.entity_id
_entity_poly.type
_entity_poly.pdbx_seq_one_letter_code
_entity_poly.pdbx_strand_id
1 'polypeptide(L)'
;MMQTTTTKHDHRRRGTCSVTDCTNQVYARQLCCRHGAKKQCIVTGCSLRARLNDVCFKHGAQKKQCIEQGCAQPAQARQRCVKHGGGRHCKVNGCFAHSRVGGFCQRHRLPGSLLETMDMSWDESKAHNDRSYSVASNSDVCAAADTSTVELDPWVMGIVDTIKLNQHACCWSNLSQEENAMMQDIFGLLAN
;
A
#
# COMPACT_ATOMS: atom_id res chain seq x y z
N MET A 1 28.91 18.08 5.69
CA MET A 1 27.69 17.24 5.85
C MET A 1 26.88 17.36 4.57
N MET A 2 26.95 16.37 3.68
CA MET A 2 26.23 16.39 2.40
C MET A 2 24.77 16.00 2.66
N GLN A 3 23.86 16.96 2.45
CA GLN A 3 22.43 16.74 2.62
C GLN A 3 21.90 16.02 1.36
N THR A 4 21.57 14.74 1.48
CA THR A 4 20.90 13.97 0.43
C THR A 4 19.41 14.32 0.43
N THR A 5 19.02 15.29 -0.39
CA THR A 5 17.61 15.62 -0.59
C THR A 5 16.94 14.58 -1.47
N THR A 6 16.23 13.62 -0.86
CA THR A 6 15.35 12.69 -1.58
C THR A 6 14.14 13.46 -2.10
N THR A 7 14.23 14.01 -3.30
CA THR A 7 13.10 14.69 -3.95
C THR A 7 12.00 13.66 -4.23
N LYS A 8 10.89 13.75 -3.50
CA LYS A 8 9.67 13.02 -3.84
C LYS A 8 9.24 13.44 -5.24
N HIS A 9 9.53 12.62 -6.24
CA HIS A 9 9.13 12.90 -7.62
C HIS A 9 7.61 13.05 -7.68
N ASP A 10 7.16 14.22 -8.12
CA ASP A 10 5.75 14.53 -8.28
C ASP A 10 5.12 13.58 -9.31
N HIS A 11 4.31 12.64 -8.83
CA HIS A 11 3.59 11.69 -9.68
C HIS A 11 2.48 12.35 -10.53
N ARG A 12 2.25 13.67 -10.43
CA ARG A 12 1.22 14.39 -11.19
C ARG A 12 1.57 14.64 -12.66
N ARG A 13 2.82 14.47 -13.08
CA ARG A 13 3.25 14.74 -14.47
C ARG A 13 3.66 13.49 -15.24
N ARG A 14 2.87 12.42 -15.19
CA ARG A 14 3.06 11.33 -16.18
C ARG A 14 2.58 11.86 -17.53
N GLY A 15 3.40 11.72 -18.57
CA GLY A 15 3.09 12.17 -19.93
C GLY A 15 1.92 11.43 -20.58
N THR A 16 1.65 11.78 -21.83
CA THR A 16 0.61 11.18 -22.67
C THR A 16 1.14 9.93 -23.39
N CYS A 17 0.27 8.95 -23.61
CA CYS A 17 0.60 7.72 -24.32
C CYS A 17 1.27 8.00 -25.68
N SER A 18 2.32 7.25 -26.01
CA SER A 18 3.07 7.41 -27.27
C SER A 18 2.33 6.95 -28.53
N VAL A 19 1.17 6.32 -28.40
CA VAL A 19 0.33 5.94 -29.54
C VAL A 19 -0.35 7.19 -30.06
N THR A 20 -0.29 7.39 -31.38
CA THR A 20 -0.94 8.50 -32.08
C THR A 20 -2.42 8.61 -31.68
N ASP A 21 -2.89 9.84 -31.49
CA ASP A 21 -4.28 10.16 -31.09
C ASP A 21 -4.74 9.58 -29.74
N CYS A 22 -3.81 9.09 -28.91
CA CYS A 22 -4.14 8.60 -27.57
C CYS A 22 -3.94 9.68 -26.50
N THR A 23 -5.02 10.21 -25.95
CA THR A 23 -4.96 11.19 -24.84
C THR A 23 -4.80 10.56 -23.45
N ASN A 24 -4.69 9.23 -23.37
CA ASN A 24 -4.57 8.55 -22.08
C ASN A 24 -3.19 8.79 -21.45
N GLN A 25 -3.16 8.90 -20.13
CA GLN A 25 -1.92 9.03 -19.37
C GLN A 25 -1.05 7.76 -19.47
N VAL A 26 0.27 7.96 -19.55
CA VAL A 26 1.28 6.90 -19.49
C VAL A 26 1.20 6.19 -18.15
N TYR A 27 1.14 4.86 -18.22
CA TYR A 27 1.24 3.99 -17.06
C TYR A 27 2.67 3.44 -16.92
N ALA A 28 3.22 2.87 -18.00
CA ALA A 28 4.57 2.30 -18.07
C ALA A 28 5.02 2.23 -19.54
N ARG A 29 6.35 2.22 -19.79
CA ARG A 29 6.95 2.10 -21.14
C ARG A 29 6.40 3.14 -22.16
N GLN A 30 6.13 4.36 -21.71
CA GLN A 30 5.51 5.43 -22.52
C GLN A 30 4.11 5.09 -23.08
N LEU A 31 3.48 4.02 -22.59
CA LEU A 31 2.18 3.55 -23.06
C LEU A 31 1.13 3.67 -21.94
N CYS A 32 -0.13 3.82 -22.34
CA CYS A 32 -1.25 3.75 -21.41
C CYS A 32 -1.68 2.29 -21.15
N CYS A 33 -2.55 2.09 -20.17
CA CYS A 33 -3.05 0.74 -19.86
C CYS A 33 -3.76 0.05 -21.03
N ARG A 34 -4.30 0.80 -21.99
CA ARG A 34 -4.94 0.28 -23.23
C ARG A 34 -3.94 -0.12 -24.29
N HIS A 35 -2.81 0.57 -24.37
CA HIS A 35 -1.83 0.38 -25.44
C HIS A 35 -0.61 -0.41 -24.99
N GLY A 36 -0.80 -1.49 -24.21
CA GLY A 36 0.29 -2.43 -23.91
C GLY A 36 1.16 -2.07 -22.70
N ALA A 37 0.78 -1.09 -21.86
CA ALA A 37 1.51 -0.85 -20.61
C ALA A 37 1.35 -1.96 -19.57
N LYS A 38 0.33 -2.81 -19.69
CA LYS A 38 0.15 -4.03 -18.88
C LYS A 38 0.32 -5.26 -19.75
N LYS A 39 0.89 -6.32 -19.19
CA LYS A 39 0.99 -7.62 -19.86
C LYS A 39 -0.41 -8.15 -20.22
N GLN A 40 -0.52 -8.79 -21.37
CA GLN A 40 -1.70 -9.57 -21.74
C GLN A 40 -1.69 -10.90 -21.00
N CYS A 41 -2.85 -11.54 -20.94
CA CYS A 41 -3.00 -12.88 -20.40
C CYS A 41 -2.14 -13.86 -21.22
N ILE A 42 -1.41 -14.75 -20.54
CA ILE A 42 -0.55 -15.76 -21.20
C ILE A 42 -1.33 -16.79 -22.04
N VAL A 43 -2.61 -17.01 -21.74
CA VAL A 43 -3.49 -17.92 -22.49
C VAL A 43 -3.66 -17.43 -23.93
N THR A 44 -3.25 -18.26 -24.89
CA THR A 44 -3.35 -18.01 -26.33
C THR A 44 -4.77 -17.59 -26.74
N GLY A 45 -4.88 -16.52 -27.54
CA GLY A 45 -6.16 -15.97 -27.99
C GLY A 45 -6.89 -15.09 -26.96
N CYS A 46 -6.33 -14.88 -25.76
CA CYS A 46 -6.94 -14.00 -24.76
C CYS A 46 -6.52 -12.53 -24.94
N SER A 47 -7.48 -11.65 -25.22
CA SER A 47 -7.25 -10.19 -25.29
C SER A 47 -7.32 -9.48 -23.93
N LEU A 48 -7.61 -10.21 -22.85
CA LEU A 48 -7.69 -9.65 -21.50
C LEU A 48 -6.30 -9.41 -20.91
N ARG A 49 -6.22 -8.47 -19.98
CA ARG A 49 -4.98 -8.12 -19.29
C ARG A 49 -4.70 -9.07 -18.13
N ALA A 50 -3.43 -9.43 -17.96
CA ALA A 50 -2.97 -10.18 -16.81
C ALA A 50 -3.13 -9.35 -15.52
N ARG A 51 -3.45 -10.04 -14.42
CA ARG A 51 -3.55 -9.44 -13.09
C ARG A 51 -2.47 -9.98 -12.15
N LEU A 52 -2.50 -11.29 -11.91
CA LEU A 52 -1.58 -12.02 -11.04
C LEU A 52 -1.20 -13.32 -11.76
N ASN A 53 0.05 -13.76 -11.62
CA ASN A 53 0.59 -14.97 -12.26
C ASN A 53 0.42 -14.97 -13.80
N ASP A 54 0.59 -13.81 -14.43
CA ASP A 54 0.48 -13.61 -15.90
C ASP A 54 -0.86 -14.05 -16.55
N VAL A 55 -1.89 -14.35 -15.75
CA VAL A 55 -3.24 -14.70 -16.21
C VAL A 55 -4.26 -13.61 -15.91
N CYS A 56 -5.37 -13.60 -16.65
CA CYS A 56 -6.48 -12.68 -16.43
C CYS A 56 -7.49 -13.24 -15.40
N PHE A 57 -8.48 -12.43 -15.04
CA PHE A 57 -9.52 -12.83 -14.08
C PHE A 57 -10.39 -14.00 -14.55
N LYS A 58 -10.43 -14.30 -15.85
CA LYS A 58 -11.14 -15.47 -16.40
C LYS A 58 -10.27 -16.72 -16.41
N HIS A 59 -8.95 -16.55 -16.45
CA HIS A 59 -7.99 -17.65 -16.62
C HIS A 59 -7.19 -17.94 -15.35
N GLY A 60 -7.81 -17.74 -14.18
CA GLY A 60 -7.22 -18.16 -12.90
C GLY A 60 -6.52 -17.08 -12.08
N ALA A 61 -6.60 -15.80 -12.46
CA ALA A 61 -6.08 -14.74 -11.59
C ALA A 61 -6.92 -14.64 -10.32
N GLN A 62 -6.33 -15.08 -9.22
CA GLN A 62 -6.96 -15.09 -7.90
C GLN A 62 -7.38 -13.69 -7.48
N LYS A 63 -8.60 -13.58 -6.93
CA LYS A 63 -9.05 -12.37 -6.24
C LYS A 63 -8.65 -12.50 -4.79
N LYS A 64 -8.09 -11.43 -4.22
CA LYS A 64 -7.84 -11.38 -2.77
C LYS A 64 -9.16 -11.56 -2.04
N GLN A 65 -9.21 -12.48 -1.10
CA GLN A 65 -10.36 -12.68 -0.23
C GLN A 65 -10.28 -11.74 0.96
N CYS A 66 -11.43 -11.55 1.62
CA CYS A 66 -11.51 -10.81 2.86
C CYS A 66 -10.65 -11.49 3.94
N ILE A 67 -9.89 -10.71 4.71
CA ILE A 67 -9.03 -11.20 5.79
C ILE A 67 -9.82 -11.74 6.99
N GLU A 68 -11.08 -11.32 7.16
CA GLU A 68 -11.95 -11.83 8.22
C GLU A 68 -12.21 -13.34 8.06
N GLN A 69 -12.05 -14.07 9.17
CA GLN A 69 -12.18 -15.53 9.21
C GLN A 69 -13.57 -15.98 8.74
N GLY A 70 -13.62 -17.00 7.89
CA GLY A 70 -14.86 -17.52 7.32
C GLY A 70 -15.51 -16.65 6.22
N CYS A 71 -14.89 -15.52 5.84
CA CYS A 71 -15.46 -14.65 4.81
C CYS A 71 -14.97 -14.99 3.40
N ALA A 72 -15.84 -15.65 2.61
CA ALA A 72 -15.55 -15.95 1.19
C ALA A 72 -15.67 -14.73 0.25
N GLN A 73 -16.01 -13.54 0.76
CA GLN A 73 -16.23 -12.35 -0.08
C GLN A 73 -14.91 -11.76 -0.57
N PRO A 74 -14.87 -11.23 -1.81
CA PRO A 74 -13.65 -10.61 -2.34
C PRO A 74 -13.33 -9.31 -1.59
N ALA A 75 -12.07 -9.17 -1.21
CA ALA A 75 -11.55 -7.93 -0.65
C ALA A 75 -11.60 -6.80 -1.68
N GLN A 76 -11.95 -5.60 -1.21
CA GLN A 76 -11.97 -4.38 -2.03
C GLN A 76 -10.81 -3.48 -1.65
N ALA A 77 -10.82 -2.95 -0.44
CA ALA A 77 -9.76 -2.14 0.14
C ALA A 77 -9.40 -2.68 1.52
N ARG A 78 -8.19 -2.37 2.01
CA ARG A 78 -7.71 -2.81 3.33
C ARG A 78 -7.78 -4.32 3.55
N GLN A 79 -7.72 -5.12 2.47
CA GLN A 79 -7.90 -6.58 2.52
C GLN A 79 -9.25 -7.04 3.09
N ARG A 80 -10.26 -6.17 3.14
CA ARG A 80 -11.61 -6.47 3.66
C ARG A 80 -12.65 -6.34 2.56
N CYS A 81 -13.74 -7.10 2.66
CA CYS A 81 -14.91 -6.96 1.78
C CYS A 81 -15.75 -5.75 2.20
N VAL A 82 -16.75 -5.36 1.41
CA VAL A 82 -17.60 -4.18 1.72
C VAL A 82 -18.23 -4.27 3.12
N LYS A 83 -18.76 -5.44 3.48
CA LYS A 83 -19.40 -5.70 4.78
C LYS A 83 -18.42 -5.58 5.96
N HIS A 84 -17.18 -5.97 5.76
CA HIS A 84 -16.13 -5.93 6.79
C HIS A 84 -15.29 -4.64 6.73
N GLY A 85 -15.80 -3.56 6.13
CA GLY A 85 -15.10 -2.27 6.11
C GLY A 85 -14.09 -2.10 4.97
N GLY A 86 -14.23 -2.85 3.88
CA GLY A 86 -13.56 -2.59 2.60
C GLY A 86 -14.23 -1.47 1.79
N GLY A 87 -15.46 -1.10 2.15
CA GLY A 87 -16.17 0.05 1.58
C GLY A 87 -15.75 1.38 2.21
N ARG A 88 -16.01 2.47 1.50
CA ARG A 88 -15.93 3.83 2.06
C ARG A 88 -17.35 4.27 2.45
N HIS A 89 -17.47 4.98 3.56
CA HIS A 89 -18.73 5.60 3.98
C HIS A 89 -18.94 6.94 3.29
N CYS A 90 -20.17 7.43 3.32
CA CYS A 90 -20.51 8.76 2.86
C CYS A 90 -19.76 9.80 3.69
N LYS A 91 -19.24 10.84 3.04
CA LYS A 91 -18.56 11.97 3.69
C LYS A 91 -19.50 12.88 4.52
N VAL A 92 -20.81 12.68 4.41
CA VAL A 92 -21.79 13.47 5.18
C VAL A 92 -21.80 12.94 6.61
N ASN A 93 -21.58 13.84 7.57
CA ASN A 93 -21.58 13.52 9.00
C ASN A 93 -22.88 12.79 9.39
N GLY A 94 -22.75 11.71 10.16
CA GLY A 94 -23.88 10.88 10.58
C GLY A 94 -24.44 9.93 9.49
N CYS A 95 -23.85 9.88 8.29
CA CYS A 95 -24.30 8.97 7.24
C CYS A 95 -23.46 7.69 7.15
N PHE A 96 -24.01 6.58 7.61
CA PHE A 96 -23.37 5.24 7.54
C PHE A 96 -23.56 4.54 6.18
N ALA A 97 -24.18 5.19 5.21
CA ALA A 97 -24.35 4.61 3.87
C ALA A 97 -23.01 4.58 3.12
N HIS A 98 -22.81 3.56 2.28
CA HIS A 98 -21.60 3.46 1.48
C HIS A 98 -21.54 4.53 0.37
N SER A 99 -20.36 5.13 0.20
CA SER A 99 -20.09 6.05 -0.90
C SER A 99 -20.06 5.32 -2.23
N ARG A 100 -20.64 5.92 -3.27
CA ARG A 100 -20.59 5.42 -4.65
C ARG A 100 -19.58 6.24 -5.46
N VAL A 101 -19.80 7.54 -5.57
CA VAL A 101 -19.01 8.48 -6.40
C VAL A 101 -18.69 9.73 -5.57
N GLY A 102 -17.49 10.28 -5.73
CA GLY A 102 -17.08 11.53 -5.05
C GLY A 102 -16.96 11.45 -3.52
N GLY A 103 -17.13 10.26 -2.92
CA GLY A 103 -17.23 10.08 -1.46
C GLY A 103 -18.65 10.21 -0.91
N PHE A 104 -19.68 10.29 -1.77
CA PHE A 104 -21.08 10.42 -1.34
C PHE A 104 -21.92 9.19 -1.67
N CYS A 105 -22.92 8.90 -0.84
CA CYS A 105 -23.89 7.83 -1.07
C CYS A 105 -24.94 8.24 -2.11
N GLN A 106 -25.81 7.32 -2.50
CA GLN A 106 -26.84 7.60 -3.52
C GLN A 106 -27.83 8.70 -3.11
N ARG A 107 -28.07 8.87 -1.81
CA ARG A 107 -28.94 9.93 -1.26
C ARG A 107 -28.24 11.29 -1.20
N HIS A 108 -26.92 11.29 -1.03
CA HIS A 108 -26.09 12.51 -0.90
C HIS A 108 -25.28 12.81 -2.17
N ARG A 109 -25.65 12.20 -3.31
CA ARG A 109 -24.96 12.39 -4.60
C ARG A 109 -25.28 13.73 -5.27
N LEU A 110 -26.11 14.56 -4.65
CA LEU A 110 -26.52 15.84 -5.21
C LEU A 110 -25.36 16.84 -5.10
N PRO A 111 -24.97 17.48 -6.21
CA PRO A 111 -24.03 18.58 -6.17
C PRO A 111 -24.76 19.83 -5.63
N GLY A 112 -24.35 20.34 -4.48
CA GLY A 112 -24.55 21.77 -4.15
C GLY A 112 -25.97 22.31 -3.91
N SER A 113 -26.88 21.56 -3.28
CA SER A 113 -28.12 22.15 -2.72
C SER A 113 -28.39 21.53 -1.35
N LEU A 114 -27.89 22.07 -0.24
CA LEU A 114 -28.37 23.29 0.37
C LEU A 114 -27.19 23.99 1.07
N LEU A 115 -26.79 25.15 0.56
CA LEU A 115 -26.03 26.15 1.30
C LEU A 115 -26.98 26.75 2.35
N GLU A 116 -26.96 26.22 3.57
CA GLU A 116 -27.39 26.88 4.81
C GLU A 116 -27.17 25.84 5.91
N THR A 117 -26.21 25.89 6.81
CA THR A 117 -25.47 27.00 7.41
C THR A 117 -24.20 26.44 8.06
N MET A 118 -23.04 26.49 7.41
CA MET A 118 -21.75 26.51 8.13
C MET A 118 -20.79 27.32 7.27
N ASP A 119 -20.47 28.52 7.74
CA ASP A 119 -19.43 29.42 7.24
C ASP A 119 -18.14 28.63 6.94
N MET A 120 -17.90 28.43 5.65
CA MET A 120 -16.65 27.92 5.12
C MET A 120 -15.83 29.12 4.64
N SER A 121 -15.03 29.70 5.53
CA SER A 121 -13.78 30.35 5.13
C SER A 121 -12.87 29.30 4.49
N TRP A 122 -13.15 29.01 3.22
CA TRP A 122 -12.39 28.09 2.39
C TRP A 122 -11.13 28.82 1.93
N ASP A 123 -10.06 28.69 2.71
CA ASP A 123 -8.73 29.16 2.34
C ASP A 123 -8.18 28.29 1.18
N GLU A 124 -8.16 28.89 -0.02
CA GLU A 124 -7.70 28.30 -1.29
C GLU A 124 -6.29 27.66 -1.20
N SER A 125 -5.51 28.06 -0.18
CA SER A 125 -4.15 27.58 0.10
C SER A 125 -4.06 26.11 0.52
N LYS A 126 -5.18 25.43 0.80
CA LYS A 126 -5.23 24.01 1.22
C LYS A 126 -5.85 23.05 0.21
N ALA A 127 -5.92 23.40 -1.08
CA ALA A 127 -6.29 22.47 -2.17
C ALA A 127 -5.22 21.38 -2.47
N HIS A 128 -4.44 20.99 -1.46
CA HIS A 128 -3.43 19.95 -1.56
C HIS A 128 -3.85 18.71 -0.74
N ASN A 129 -4.40 17.74 -1.46
CA ASN A 129 -4.15 16.32 -1.23
C ASN A 129 -4.65 15.70 0.09
N ASP A 130 -5.98 15.60 0.26
CA ASP A 130 -6.56 14.62 1.20
C ASP A 130 -6.55 13.21 0.60
N ARG A 131 -5.33 12.68 0.46
CA ARG A 131 -5.06 11.25 0.45
C ARG A 131 -4.28 10.84 1.72
N SER A 132 -4.34 11.68 2.75
CA SER A 132 -3.78 11.46 4.07
C SER A 132 -4.60 10.39 4.80
N TYR A 133 -3.92 9.30 5.12
CA TYR A 133 -4.40 8.27 6.02
C TYR A 133 -4.56 8.90 7.41
N SER A 134 -5.79 9.04 7.87
CA SER A 134 -6.06 9.34 9.26
C SER A 134 -5.85 8.06 10.07
N VAL A 135 -4.66 7.91 10.64
CA VAL A 135 -4.49 7.10 11.84
C VAL A 135 -5.09 7.89 12.99
N ALA A 136 -6.39 7.69 13.24
CA ALA A 136 -6.94 8.02 14.55
C ALA A 136 -6.65 6.82 15.43
N SER A 137 -5.63 6.96 16.28
CA SER A 137 -5.29 6.02 17.33
C SER A 137 -6.41 6.00 18.39
N ASN A 138 -6.83 4.77 18.70
CA ASN A 138 -7.30 4.24 19.98
C ASN A 138 -8.36 5.01 20.79
N SER A 139 -9.59 4.46 20.77
CA SER A 139 -10.40 4.28 21.99
C SER A 139 -11.51 3.26 21.73
N ASP A 140 -11.26 1.99 22.04
CA ASP A 140 -12.30 1.05 22.46
C ASP A 140 -11.73 0.26 23.63
N VAL A 141 -12.12 0.72 24.82
CA VAL A 141 -11.96 0.00 26.08
C VAL A 141 -13.10 -1.01 26.15
N CYS A 142 -12.76 -2.30 26.26
CA CYS A 142 -13.60 -3.26 26.95
C CYS A 142 -12.77 -3.98 28.01
N ALA A 143 -13.31 -3.94 29.22
CA ALA A 143 -12.66 -4.28 30.47
C ALA A 143 -12.67 -5.79 30.77
N ALA A 144 -11.73 -6.16 31.65
CA ALA A 144 -11.72 -7.27 32.59
C ALA A 144 -11.70 -8.71 32.06
N ALA A 145 -10.55 -9.37 32.24
CA ALA A 145 -10.47 -10.69 32.87
C ALA A 145 -9.04 -10.98 33.35
N ASP A 146 -8.90 -10.97 34.67
CA ASP A 146 -8.13 -11.86 35.53
C ASP A 146 -6.61 -12.02 35.35
N THR A 147 -5.95 -11.58 36.42
CA THR A 147 -4.63 -11.93 36.92
C THR A 147 -4.39 -13.44 37.00
N SER A 148 -3.34 -13.91 36.33
CA SER A 148 -2.49 -14.97 36.87
C SER A 148 -1.04 -14.74 36.42
N THR A 149 -0.21 -14.34 37.38
CA THR A 149 1.25 -14.28 37.25
C THR A 149 1.79 -15.68 37.00
N VAL A 150 2.30 -15.95 35.80
CA VAL A 150 3.17 -17.09 35.54
C VAL A 150 4.60 -16.61 35.70
N GLU A 151 5.23 -17.03 36.79
CA GLU A 151 6.66 -16.86 37.02
C GLU A 151 7.43 -17.61 35.93
N LEU A 152 8.30 -16.89 35.20
CA LEU A 152 9.17 -17.49 34.19
C LEU A 152 10.54 -17.77 34.81
N ASP A 153 11.07 -18.94 34.48
CA ASP A 153 12.30 -19.56 34.99
C ASP A 153 13.55 -18.67 34.80
N PRO A 154 14.42 -18.53 35.84
CA PRO A 154 15.65 -17.72 35.80
C PRO A 154 16.68 -18.03 34.70
N TRP A 155 16.54 -19.10 33.93
CA TRP A 155 17.45 -19.39 32.81
C TRP A 155 17.07 -18.70 31.48
N VAL A 156 15.84 -18.22 31.32
CA VAL A 156 15.38 -17.60 30.05
C VAL A 156 15.84 -16.14 29.89
N MET A 157 16.18 -15.45 30.98
CA MET A 157 16.73 -14.09 30.93
C MET A 157 18.19 -14.03 30.41
N GLY A 158 18.91 -15.16 30.37
CA GLY A 158 20.30 -15.22 29.88
C GLY A 158 20.46 -15.19 28.35
N ILE A 159 19.40 -15.45 27.57
CA ILE A 159 19.46 -15.42 26.09
C ILE A 159 19.09 -14.03 25.55
N VAL A 160 18.31 -13.26 26.31
CA VAL A 160 17.82 -11.94 25.88
C VAL A 160 18.92 -10.86 25.93
N ASP A 161 19.93 -11.03 26.78
CA ASP A 161 21.03 -10.05 26.91
C ASP A 161 22.16 -10.23 25.88
N THR A 162 22.25 -11.37 25.18
CA THR A 162 23.25 -11.59 24.11
C THR A 162 22.81 -11.05 22.74
N ILE A 163 21.52 -10.72 22.56
CA ILE A 163 21.00 -10.17 21.29
C ILE A 163 21.06 -8.63 21.25
N LYS A 164 21.16 -7.96 22.42
CA LYS A 164 21.22 -6.49 22.50
C LYS A 164 22.60 -5.86 22.24
N LEU A 165 23.66 -6.65 22.01
CA LEU A 165 25.00 -6.11 21.69
C LEU A 165 25.36 -6.12 20.19
N ASN A 166 24.46 -6.57 19.30
CA ASN A 166 24.71 -6.62 17.85
C ASN A 166 23.86 -5.64 17.02
N GLN A 167 23.32 -4.57 17.62
CA GLN A 167 22.54 -3.55 16.89
C GLN A 167 23.23 -2.19 16.73
N HIS A 168 24.56 -2.09 16.91
CA HIS A 168 25.31 -0.85 16.68
C HIS A 168 26.51 -0.99 15.72
N ALA A 169 26.42 -1.82 14.68
CA ALA A 169 27.47 -1.88 13.67
C ALA A 169 26.93 -2.06 12.24
N CYS A 170 26.14 -1.11 11.74
CA CYS A 170 25.88 -0.95 10.31
C CYS A 170 26.04 0.53 9.92
N CYS A 171 27.28 1.02 9.94
CA CYS A 171 27.66 2.28 9.32
C CYS A 171 28.85 2.00 8.41
N TRP A 172 28.59 1.41 7.24
CA TRP A 172 29.60 1.22 6.19
C TRP A 172 29.58 2.43 5.26
N SER A 173 30.47 3.37 5.51
CA SER A 173 30.88 4.35 4.51
C SER A 173 32.39 4.44 4.51
N ASN A 174 32.98 4.04 3.38
CA ASN A 174 34.41 4.13 3.00
C ASN A 174 35.38 3.27 3.81
N LEU A 175 35.61 2.04 3.33
CA LEU A 175 36.89 1.37 3.53
C LEU A 175 37.50 1.03 2.17
N SER A 176 38.70 1.54 1.99
CA SER A 176 39.52 1.57 0.79
C SER A 176 40.08 0.19 0.43
N GLN A 177 39.92 -0.17 -0.85
CA GLN A 177 40.82 -0.86 -1.79
C GLN A 177 41.86 -1.93 -1.38
N GLU A 178 41.92 -2.43 -0.15
CA GLU A 178 42.91 -3.47 0.24
C GLU A 178 42.31 -4.83 0.66
N GLU A 179 40.99 -4.94 0.85
CA GLU A 179 40.36 -6.22 1.21
C GLU A 179 39.86 -7.04 0.02
N ASN A 180 40.28 -6.70 -1.20
CA ASN A 180 39.97 -7.46 -2.41
C ASN A 180 40.87 -8.70 -2.62
N ALA A 181 41.81 -8.96 -1.70
CA ALA A 181 42.73 -10.09 -1.79
C ALA A 181 42.29 -11.33 -0.98
N MET A 182 41.40 -11.21 0.01
CA MET A 182 40.91 -12.38 0.79
C MET A 182 39.60 -12.98 0.26
N MET A 183 38.97 -12.38 -0.74
CA MET A 183 37.73 -12.89 -1.35
C MET A 183 37.92 -13.55 -2.72
N GLN A 184 39.17 -13.81 -3.13
CA GLN A 184 39.48 -14.64 -4.32
C GLN A 184 39.96 -16.06 -3.96
N ASP A 185 40.24 -16.36 -2.69
CA ASP A 185 40.66 -17.72 -2.28
C ASP A 185 39.50 -18.66 -1.91
N ILE A 186 38.28 -18.15 -1.72
CA ILE A 186 37.11 -18.99 -1.34
C ILE A 186 36.38 -19.56 -2.57
N PHE A 187 36.49 -18.95 -3.75
CA PHE A 187 35.93 -19.51 -5.01
C PHE A 187 36.88 -20.50 -5.72
N GLY A 188 38.06 -20.77 -5.17
CA GLY A 188 39.03 -21.75 -5.71
C GLY A 188 38.86 -23.19 -5.22
N LEU A 189 38.00 -23.46 -4.21
CA LEU A 189 37.82 -24.80 -3.62
C LEU A 189 36.51 -25.50 -4.01
N LEU A 190 35.78 -25.00 -5.01
CA LEU A 190 34.59 -25.66 -5.58
C LEU A 190 34.61 -25.71 -7.12
N ALA A 191 35.80 -25.86 -7.70
CA ALA A 191 35.97 -26.13 -9.13
C ALA A 191 37.00 -27.24 -9.41
N ASN A 192 37.00 -28.30 -8.58
CA ASN A 192 37.50 -29.63 -8.91
C ASN A 192 36.56 -30.69 -8.35
#